data_AF-A0A3L7JQJ5-F1
#
_entry.id   AF-A0A3L7JQJ5-F1
#
_cell.length_a   1.000
_cell.length_b   1.000
_cell.length_c   1.000
_cell.angle_alpha   90.00
_cell.angle_beta   90.00
_cell.angle_gamma   90.00
#
_symmetry.space_group_name_H-M   'P 1'
#
loop_
_entity.id
_entity.type
_entity.pdbx_description
1 polymer ?
#
loop_
_entity_poly.entity_id
_entity_poly.type
_entity_poly.pdbx_seq_one_letter_code
_entity_poly.pdbx_strand_id
1 'polypeptide(L)'
;MLKSLCGRGGYFLKNRSGFALYTCVVGLIVGVFSVASDHLPYTRVHITLFQFIRSYVAVMVNSLPFWFIFAMVPGFSFAKDLKSAMFAGGIHTIIAITYYFVIGYFFDDNPVKPTINDQVRVFVSWYGASAIGGVAGGAAGFMFKRNPFVLIIVMLGLLLQLILSGPESWRNELGIAQNLTFCLMVVGFAAYLMFIWKRKKSNYSSA
;
A
#
# COMPACT_ATOMS: atom_id res chain seq x y z
N MET A 1 2.41 -1.52 47.83
CA MET A 1 1.49 -2.12 46.84
C MET A 1 0.28 -1.22 46.57
N LEU A 2 0.46 0.06 46.22
CA LEU A 2 -0.61 0.99 45.77
C LEU A 2 -0.04 2.39 45.38
N LYS A 3 0.96 2.40 44.49
CA LYS A 3 1.42 3.62 43.78
C LYS A 3 1.89 3.24 42.37
N SER A 4 0.94 3.03 41.46
CA SER A 4 1.22 2.98 40.00
C SER A 4 -0.02 3.17 39.12
N LEU A 5 -1.20 3.46 39.68
CA LEU A 5 -2.46 3.61 38.93
C LEU A 5 -2.84 5.07 38.72
N CYS A 6 -1.86 5.94 38.49
CA CYS A 6 -2.14 7.34 38.15
C CYS A 6 -1.22 7.84 37.03
N GLY A 7 -1.80 8.04 35.85
CA GLY A 7 -1.43 9.15 34.98
C GLY A 7 -0.20 8.99 34.09
N ARG A 8 -0.26 8.11 33.09
CA ARG A 8 0.26 8.48 31.77
C ARG A 8 -0.90 8.46 30.81
N GLY A 9 -1.36 9.64 30.39
CA GLY A 9 -2.17 9.79 29.18
C GLY A 9 -1.36 9.20 28.02
N GLY A 10 -1.52 7.90 27.81
CA GLY A 10 -0.71 7.12 26.89
C GLY A 10 -1.14 7.46 25.48
N TYR A 11 -0.46 8.40 24.86
CA TYR A 11 -0.74 8.75 23.47
C TYR A 11 -0.72 7.49 22.59
N PHE A 12 -1.79 7.33 21.82
CA PHE A 12 -2.08 6.17 20.97
C PHE A 12 -0.98 5.86 19.92
N LEU A 13 -0.23 6.88 19.49
CA LEU A 13 0.91 6.74 18.56
C LEU A 13 2.22 7.11 19.27
N LYS A 14 3.33 6.50 18.82
CA LYS A 14 4.68 6.78 19.31
C LYS A 14 5.22 8.12 18.82
N ASN A 15 4.96 8.48 17.56
CA ASN A 15 5.40 9.74 16.93
C ASN A 15 4.26 10.31 16.06
N ARG A 16 3.52 11.29 16.59
CA ARG A 16 2.32 11.85 15.93
C ARG A 16 2.65 12.76 14.76
N SER A 17 3.63 13.65 14.91
CA SER A 17 4.04 14.57 13.84
C SER A 17 4.64 13.80 12.67
N GLY A 18 5.47 12.78 12.95
CA GLY A 18 5.99 11.89 11.92
C GLY A 18 4.90 11.10 11.20
N PHE A 19 3.89 10.62 11.93
CA PHE A 19 2.75 9.94 11.31
C PHE A 19 1.91 10.88 10.43
N ALA A 20 1.64 12.09 10.90
CA ALA A 20 0.90 13.09 10.12
C ALA A 20 1.67 13.45 8.83
N LEU A 21 2.98 13.72 8.94
CA LEU A 21 3.82 14.02 7.79
C LEU A 21 3.86 12.86 6.78
N TYR A 22 4.08 11.63 7.27
CA TYR A 22 4.05 10.43 6.43
C TYR A 22 2.71 10.31 5.70
N THR A 23 1.61 10.46 6.44
CA THR A 23 0.27 10.27 5.90
C THR A 23 -0.07 11.29 4.83
N CYS A 24 0.24 12.57 5.06
CA CYS A 24 0.00 13.61 4.07
C CYS A 24 0.89 13.45 2.84
N VAL A 25 2.20 13.25 3.02
CA VAL A 25 3.16 13.18 1.91
C VAL A 25 2.97 11.91 1.09
N VAL A 26 2.96 10.74 1.74
CA VAL A 26 2.82 9.46 1.03
C VAL A 26 1.41 9.31 0.48
N GLY A 27 0.38 9.74 1.23
CA GLY A 27 -0.99 9.76 0.72
C GLY A 27 -1.14 10.62 -0.53
N LEU A 28 -0.51 11.80 -0.56
CA LEU A 28 -0.52 12.68 -1.73
C LEU A 28 0.22 12.04 -2.91
N ILE A 29 1.41 11.47 -2.69
CA ILE A 29 2.18 10.76 -3.72
C ILE A 29 1.33 9.64 -4.33
N VAL A 30 0.76 8.78 -3.49
CA VAL A 30 -0.10 7.68 -3.93
C VAL A 30 -1.30 8.20 -4.70
N GLY A 31 -2.01 9.21 -4.19
CA GLY A 31 -3.15 9.82 -4.88
C GLY A 31 -2.79 10.38 -6.26
N VAL A 32 -1.70 11.15 -6.37
CA VAL A 32 -1.21 11.71 -7.65
C VAL A 32 -0.88 10.61 -8.64
N PHE A 33 -0.10 9.61 -8.23
CA PHE A 33 0.32 8.53 -9.13
C PHE A 33 -0.85 7.62 -9.52
N SER A 34 -1.81 7.39 -8.63
CA SER A 34 -3.04 6.66 -8.94
C SER A 34 -3.85 7.38 -10.03
N VAL A 35 -4.14 8.66 -9.86
CA VAL A 35 -4.82 9.45 -10.90
C VAL A 35 -4.02 9.48 -12.19
N ALA A 36 -2.70 9.70 -12.12
CA ALA A 36 -1.84 9.71 -13.29
C ALA A 36 -1.85 8.37 -14.05
N SER A 37 -1.98 7.25 -13.34
CA SER A 37 -2.04 5.91 -13.96
C SER A 37 -3.35 5.65 -14.70
N ASP A 38 -4.47 6.21 -14.20
CA ASP A 38 -5.79 6.04 -14.83
C ASP A 38 -5.92 6.84 -16.13
N HIS A 39 -5.13 7.90 -16.28
CA HIS A 39 -5.11 8.78 -17.45
C HIS A 39 -3.96 8.50 -18.41
N LEU A 40 -3.31 7.33 -18.30
CA LEU A 40 -2.25 6.97 -19.24
C LEU A 40 -2.84 6.69 -20.63
N PRO A 41 -2.32 7.33 -21.69
CA PRO A 41 -2.78 7.03 -23.04
C PRO A 41 -2.43 5.58 -23.40
N TYR A 42 -3.33 4.88 -24.08
CA TYR A 42 -3.09 3.55 -24.63
C TYR A 42 -1.99 3.64 -25.70
N THR A 43 -0.74 3.44 -25.29
CA THR A 43 0.42 3.62 -26.16
C THR A 43 0.63 2.38 -27.02
N ARG A 44 0.05 2.40 -28.23
CA ARG A 44 0.39 1.46 -29.33
C ARG A 44 1.56 1.96 -30.20
N VAL A 45 2.13 3.12 -29.89
CA VAL A 45 3.18 3.81 -30.67
C VAL A 45 4.39 4.05 -29.78
N HIS A 46 5.60 4.06 -30.38
CA HIS A 46 6.88 4.30 -29.72
C HIS A 46 6.81 5.37 -28.63
N ILE A 47 6.93 4.92 -27.38
CA ILE A 47 7.02 5.76 -26.19
C ILE A 47 8.45 6.17 -25.95
N THR A 48 8.65 7.43 -25.58
CA THR A 48 9.96 7.89 -25.11
C THR A 48 10.30 7.22 -23.78
N LEU A 49 11.60 7.03 -23.50
CA LEU A 49 12.06 6.42 -22.24
C LEU A 49 11.48 7.14 -21.00
N PHE A 50 11.39 8.47 -21.04
CA PHE A 50 10.84 9.25 -19.94
C PHE A 50 9.34 8.97 -19.70
N GLN A 51 8.56 8.86 -20.78
CA GLN A 51 7.14 8.50 -20.68
C GLN A 51 6.98 7.08 -20.13
N PHE A 52 7.80 6.13 -20.59
CA PHE A 52 7.80 4.77 -20.07
C PHE A 52 8.04 4.75 -18.56
N ILE A 53 9.09 5.41 -18.07
CA ILE A 53 9.42 5.47 -16.63
C ILE A 53 8.26 6.07 -15.83
N ARG A 54 7.69 7.19 -16.28
CA ARG A 54 6.58 7.85 -15.59
C ARG A 54 5.35 6.95 -15.53
N SER A 55 4.97 6.34 -16.64
CA SER A 55 3.84 5.40 -16.72
C SER A 55 4.06 4.19 -15.82
N TYR A 56 5.27 3.63 -15.86
CA TYR A 56 5.67 2.50 -15.03
C TYR A 56 5.55 2.81 -13.55
N VAL A 57 6.12 3.93 -13.08
CA VAL A 57 6.03 4.33 -11.67
C VAL A 57 4.57 4.58 -11.27
N ALA A 58 3.77 5.22 -12.12
CA ALA A 58 2.36 5.46 -11.85
C ALA A 58 1.57 4.16 -11.66
N VAL A 59 1.69 3.22 -12.60
CA VAL A 59 1.02 1.91 -12.53
C VAL A 59 1.53 1.07 -11.36
N MET A 60 2.83 1.11 -11.08
CA MET A 60 3.43 0.39 -9.96
C MET A 60 2.88 0.90 -8.62
N VAL A 61 2.89 2.22 -8.41
CA VAL A 61 2.36 2.85 -7.19
C VAL A 61 0.86 2.61 -7.06
N ASN A 62 0.11 2.61 -8.16
CA ASN A 62 -1.32 2.31 -8.19
C ASN A 62 -1.67 0.82 -8.10
N SER A 63 -0.73 -0.04 -7.69
CA SER A 63 -1.00 -1.47 -7.50
C SER A 63 -1.41 -1.77 -6.06
N LEU A 64 -2.37 -2.69 -5.88
CA LEU A 64 -2.87 -3.10 -4.57
C LEU A 64 -1.76 -3.57 -3.60
N PRO A 65 -0.72 -4.31 -4.04
CA PRO A 65 0.44 -4.64 -3.21
C PRO A 65 1.19 -3.42 -2.69
N PHE A 66 1.41 -2.39 -3.52
CA PHE A 66 2.08 -1.17 -3.08
C PHE A 66 1.22 -0.36 -2.11
N TRP A 67 -0.07 -0.21 -2.38
CA TRP A 67 -1.04 0.37 -1.44
C TRP A 67 -1.01 -0.36 -0.09
N PHE A 68 -0.97 -1.70 -0.10
CA PHE A 68 -0.88 -2.50 1.11
C PHE A 68 0.44 -2.28 1.86
N ILE A 69 1.58 -2.23 1.16
CA ILE A 69 2.90 -1.94 1.76
C ILE A 69 2.90 -0.54 2.40
N PHE A 70 2.37 0.48 1.72
CA PHE A 70 2.27 1.82 2.29
C PHE A 70 1.38 1.86 3.54
N ALA A 71 0.30 1.07 3.58
CA ALA A 71 -0.53 0.89 4.75
C ALA A 71 0.14 0.12 5.90
N MET A 72 1.14 -0.72 5.63
CA MET A 72 1.93 -1.39 6.67
C MET A 72 2.84 -0.43 7.44
N VAL A 73 3.38 0.60 6.79
CA VAL A 73 4.35 1.52 7.42
C VAL A 73 3.78 2.22 8.67
N PRO A 74 2.54 2.77 8.67
CA PRO A 74 1.86 3.26 9.88
C PRO A 74 1.96 2.32 11.09
N GLY A 75 1.61 1.05 10.87
CA GLY A 75 1.61 0.02 11.93
C GLY A 75 3.01 -0.42 12.36
N PHE A 76 3.97 -0.46 11.43
CA PHE A 76 5.35 -0.83 11.73
C PHE A 76 6.09 0.28 12.51
N SER A 77 5.99 1.52 12.05
CA SER A 77 6.85 2.63 12.49
C SER A 77 6.25 3.46 13.63
N PHE A 78 4.92 3.64 13.66
CA PHE A 78 4.28 4.65 14.51
C PHE A 78 3.37 4.08 15.60
N ALA A 79 2.94 2.82 15.48
CA ALA A 79 2.04 2.17 16.43
C ALA A 79 2.75 1.56 17.64
N LYS A 80 2.06 1.57 18.79
CA LYS A 80 2.54 0.95 20.05
C LYS A 80 1.91 -0.43 20.27
N ASP A 81 0.66 -0.58 19.84
CA ASP A 81 -0.15 -1.79 19.96
C ASP A 81 -0.95 -2.05 18.67
N LEU A 82 -1.53 -3.25 18.56
CA LEU A 82 -2.26 -3.68 17.37
C LEU A 82 -3.45 -2.76 17.02
N LYS A 83 -4.20 -2.29 18.03
CA LYS A 83 -5.34 -1.40 17.79
C LYS A 83 -4.85 -0.08 17.21
N SER A 84 -3.75 0.45 17.76
CA SER A 84 -3.13 1.66 17.23
C SER A 84 -2.60 1.52 15.80
N ALA A 85 -2.12 0.34 15.45
CA ALA A 85 -1.65 0.03 14.11
C ALA A 85 -2.77 -0.03 13.08
N MET A 86 -3.84 -0.77 13.41
CA MET A 86 -5.04 -0.88 12.57
C MET A 86 -5.64 0.49 12.27
N PHE A 87 -5.81 1.32 13.31
CA PHE A 87 -6.37 2.65 13.16
C PHE A 87 -5.46 3.60 12.37
N ALA A 88 -4.14 3.57 12.61
CA ALA A 88 -3.19 4.39 11.86
C ALA A 88 -3.14 4.01 10.37
N GLY A 89 -3.17 2.71 10.06
CA GLY A 89 -3.24 2.21 8.69
C GLY A 89 -4.54 2.63 7.99
N GLY A 90 -5.68 2.49 8.67
CA GLY A 90 -6.98 2.93 8.16
C GLY A 90 -7.06 4.44 7.91
N ILE A 91 -6.57 5.27 8.82
CA ILE A 91 -6.48 6.73 8.60
C ILE A 91 -5.63 7.05 7.39
N HIS A 92 -4.46 6.40 7.27
CA HIS A 92 -3.55 6.65 6.16
C HIS A 92 -4.20 6.37 4.81
N THR A 93 -4.87 5.23 4.66
CA THR A 93 -5.51 4.87 3.39
C THR A 93 -6.76 5.68 3.10
N ILE A 94 -7.54 6.08 4.12
CA ILE A 94 -8.65 7.02 3.95
C ILE A 94 -8.14 8.36 3.40
N ILE A 95 -7.06 8.90 3.96
CA ILE A 95 -6.48 10.15 3.47
C ILE A 95 -5.92 9.99 2.06
N ALA A 96 -5.23 8.89 1.76
CA ALA A 96 -4.72 8.60 0.43
C ALA A 96 -5.84 8.51 -0.62
N ILE A 97 -6.94 7.81 -0.32
CA ILE A 97 -8.08 7.72 -1.25
C ILE A 97 -8.84 9.05 -1.36
N THR A 98 -8.87 9.87 -0.31
CA THR A 98 -9.37 11.24 -0.41
C THR A 98 -8.53 12.07 -1.37
N TYR A 99 -7.19 12.00 -1.31
CA TYR A 99 -6.33 12.69 -2.28
C TYR A 99 -6.58 12.20 -3.70
N TYR A 100 -6.71 10.89 -3.91
CA TYR A 100 -7.07 10.32 -5.21
C TYR A 100 -8.36 10.95 -5.77
N PHE A 101 -9.44 10.98 -5.00
CA PHE A 101 -10.70 11.57 -5.46
C PHE A 101 -10.62 13.07 -5.69
N VAL A 102 -9.98 13.82 -4.78
CA VAL A 102 -9.85 15.28 -4.89
C VAL A 102 -9.02 15.64 -6.11
N ILE A 103 -7.90 14.95 -6.35
CA ILE A 103 -7.06 15.19 -7.52
C ILE A 103 -7.80 14.75 -8.77
N GLY A 104 -8.37 13.54 -8.77
CA GLY A 104 -9.11 12.99 -9.91
C GLY A 104 -10.25 13.88 -10.37
N TYR A 105 -10.92 14.59 -9.45
CA TYR A 105 -11.94 15.59 -9.80
C TYR A 105 -11.42 16.70 -10.73
N PHE A 106 -10.15 17.10 -10.63
CA PHE A 106 -9.56 18.11 -11.51
C PHE A 106 -9.14 17.56 -12.88
N PHE A 107 -9.10 16.23 -13.04
CA PHE A 107 -8.76 15.56 -14.30
C PHE A 107 -9.98 14.89 -14.96
N ASP A 108 -11.17 15.02 -14.36
CA ASP A 108 -12.40 14.44 -14.86
C ASP A 108 -12.99 15.29 -16.00
N ASP A 109 -12.64 14.95 -17.24
CA ASP A 109 -13.16 15.58 -18.45
C ASP A 109 -14.50 14.95 -18.92
N ASN A 110 -15.16 14.13 -18.10
CA ASN A 110 -16.39 13.45 -18.53
C ASN A 110 -17.53 14.44 -18.80
N PRO A 111 -18.06 14.48 -20.04
CA PRO A 111 -19.13 15.42 -20.41
C PRO A 111 -20.49 15.05 -19.78
N VAL A 112 -20.64 13.81 -19.31
CA VAL A 112 -21.85 13.32 -18.62
C VAL A 112 -21.50 13.07 -17.17
N LYS A 113 -22.04 13.88 -16.26
CA LYS A 113 -21.84 13.70 -14.83
C LYS A 113 -22.63 12.48 -14.34
N PRO A 114 -22.02 11.55 -13.59
CA PRO A 114 -22.74 10.42 -13.01
C PRO A 114 -23.82 10.90 -12.05
N THR A 115 -24.87 10.09 -11.89
CA THR A 115 -25.94 10.41 -10.94
C THR A 115 -25.40 10.43 -9.50
N ILE A 116 -26.08 11.14 -8.60
CA ILE A 116 -25.70 11.18 -7.18
C ILE A 116 -25.63 9.77 -6.59
N ASN A 117 -26.55 8.88 -6.97
CA ASN A 117 -26.58 7.50 -6.49
C ASN A 117 -25.35 6.70 -6.94
N ASP A 118 -24.92 6.89 -8.19
CA ASP A 118 -23.71 6.23 -8.71
C ASP A 118 -22.45 6.76 -8.02
N GLN A 119 -22.36 8.08 -7.80
CA GLN A 119 -21.25 8.69 -7.09
C GLN A 119 -21.13 8.19 -5.65
N VAL A 120 -22.25 8.13 -4.92
CA VAL A 120 -22.28 7.60 -3.54
C VAL A 120 -21.85 6.14 -3.52
N ARG A 121 -22.33 5.32 -4.46
CA ARG A 121 -21.93 3.90 -4.55
C ARG A 121 -20.44 3.74 -4.79
N VAL A 122 -19.86 4.53 -5.70
CA VAL A 122 -18.42 4.54 -5.96
C VAL A 122 -17.66 4.96 -4.69
N PHE A 123 -18.03 6.08 -4.06
CA PHE A 123 -17.35 6.52 -2.84
C PHE A 123 -17.42 5.49 -1.72
N VAL A 124 -18.60 4.93 -1.43
CA VAL A 124 -18.75 3.92 -0.38
C VAL A 124 -17.88 2.69 -0.66
N SER A 125 -17.84 2.22 -1.92
CA SER A 125 -17.03 1.06 -2.29
C SER A 125 -15.54 1.33 -2.13
N TRP A 126 -15.04 2.46 -2.64
CA TRP A 126 -13.62 2.80 -2.62
C TRP A 126 -13.12 3.16 -1.22
N TYR A 127 -13.87 3.98 -0.47
CA TYR A 127 -13.53 4.28 0.93
C TYR A 127 -13.64 3.03 1.81
N GLY A 128 -14.65 2.18 1.59
CA GLY A 128 -14.80 0.92 2.32
C GLY A 128 -13.63 -0.04 2.07
N ALA A 129 -13.29 -0.29 0.80
CA ALA A 129 -12.15 -1.12 0.44
C ALA A 129 -10.82 -0.55 0.98
N SER A 130 -10.63 0.78 0.88
CA SER A 130 -9.43 1.46 1.39
C SER A 130 -9.32 1.37 2.91
N ALA A 131 -10.43 1.53 3.64
CA ALA A 131 -10.44 1.40 5.09
C ALA A 131 -10.10 -0.02 5.53
N ILE A 132 -10.71 -1.04 4.91
CA ILE A 132 -10.43 -2.46 5.20
C ILE A 132 -8.96 -2.79 4.87
N GLY A 133 -8.50 -2.41 3.68
CA GLY A 133 -7.11 -2.60 3.24
C GLY A 133 -6.12 -1.90 4.17
N GLY A 134 -6.43 -0.67 4.60
CA GLY A 134 -5.61 0.10 5.54
C GLY A 134 -5.53 -0.50 6.93
N VAL A 135 -6.67 -0.96 7.46
CA VAL A 135 -6.73 -1.66 8.75
C VAL A 135 -5.92 -2.95 8.70
N ALA A 136 -6.09 -3.75 7.66
CA ALA A 136 -5.36 -5.00 7.46
C ALA A 136 -3.85 -4.74 7.25
N GLY A 137 -3.49 -3.74 6.45
CA GLY A 137 -2.12 -3.31 6.22
C GLY A 137 -1.46 -2.84 7.53
N GLY A 138 -2.12 -1.97 8.29
CA GLY A 138 -1.64 -1.50 9.58
C GLY A 138 -1.40 -2.65 10.56
N ALA A 139 -2.35 -3.59 10.67
CA ALA A 139 -2.17 -4.81 11.47
C ALA A 139 -0.96 -5.63 11.00
N ALA A 140 -0.86 -5.86 9.69
CA ALA A 140 0.25 -6.60 9.09
C ALA A 140 1.61 -5.94 9.36
N GLY A 141 1.70 -4.61 9.26
CA GLY A 141 2.91 -3.86 9.57
C GLY A 141 3.33 -3.98 11.04
N PHE A 142 2.37 -3.93 11.96
CA PHE A 142 2.66 -4.15 13.38
C PHE A 142 3.09 -5.59 13.67
N MET A 143 2.46 -6.58 13.03
CA MET A 143 2.85 -7.98 13.16
C MET A 143 4.22 -8.23 12.55
N PHE A 144 4.55 -7.61 11.41
CA PHE A 144 5.84 -7.73 10.73
C PHE A 144 7.02 -7.35 11.64
N LYS A 145 6.84 -6.33 12.48
CA LYS A 145 7.82 -5.93 13.51
C LYS A 145 8.19 -7.07 14.47
N ARG A 146 7.28 -8.00 14.74
CA ARG A 146 7.46 -9.12 15.67
C ARG A 146 7.77 -10.43 14.94
N ASN A 147 7.11 -10.63 13.81
CA ASN A 147 7.22 -11.83 13.01
C ASN A 147 7.28 -11.48 11.51
N PRO A 148 8.46 -11.60 10.87
CA PRO A 148 8.62 -11.23 9.48
C PRO A 148 7.86 -12.15 8.52
N PHE A 149 7.44 -13.35 8.95
CA PHE A 149 6.66 -14.29 8.11
C PHE A 149 5.30 -13.73 7.66
N VAL A 150 4.84 -12.62 8.21
CA VAL A 150 3.67 -11.87 7.70
C VAL A 150 3.86 -11.43 6.24
N LEU A 151 5.10 -11.27 5.77
CA LEU A 151 5.38 -10.99 4.35
C LEU A 151 4.84 -12.05 3.38
N ILE A 152 4.56 -13.27 3.85
CA ILE A 152 3.90 -14.30 3.04
C ILE A 152 2.55 -13.78 2.52
N ILE A 153 1.80 -13.02 3.33
CA ILE A 153 0.52 -12.42 2.90
C ILE A 153 0.75 -11.45 1.74
N VAL A 154 1.80 -10.63 1.80
CA VAL A 154 2.17 -9.69 0.73
C VAL A 154 2.60 -10.45 -0.52
N MET A 155 3.39 -11.51 -0.38
CA MET A 155 3.79 -12.39 -1.48
C MET A 155 2.58 -13.04 -2.16
N LEU A 156 1.60 -13.54 -1.38
CA LEU A 156 0.37 -14.10 -1.91
C LEU A 156 -0.45 -13.05 -2.68
N GLY A 157 -0.50 -11.81 -2.19
CA GLY A 157 -1.13 -10.69 -2.90
C GLY A 157 -0.44 -10.38 -4.24
N LEU A 158 0.89 -10.38 -4.28
CA LEU A 158 1.68 -10.19 -5.50
C LEU A 158 1.44 -11.34 -6.51
N LEU A 159 1.41 -12.58 -6.03
CA LEU A 159 1.11 -13.75 -6.87
C LEU A 159 -0.31 -13.70 -7.42
N LEU A 160 -1.29 -13.31 -6.59
CA LEU A 160 -2.67 -13.13 -7.04
C LEU A 160 -2.76 -12.04 -8.11
N GLN A 161 -2.07 -10.91 -7.94
CA GLN A 161 -2.02 -9.88 -8.98
C GLN A 161 -1.37 -10.35 -10.28
N LEU A 162 -0.28 -11.13 -10.19
CA LEU A 162 0.34 -11.74 -11.37
C LEU A 162 -0.63 -12.67 -12.11
N ILE A 163 -1.45 -13.44 -11.38
CA ILE A 163 -2.47 -14.33 -11.97
C ILE A 163 -3.60 -13.52 -12.60
N LEU A 164 -4.16 -12.54 -11.88
CA LEU A 164 -5.30 -11.74 -12.34
C LEU A 164 -4.94 -10.83 -13.52
N SER A 165 -3.69 -10.36 -13.59
CA SER A 165 -3.20 -9.50 -14.68
C SER A 165 -2.62 -10.30 -15.86
N GLY A 166 -2.48 -11.62 -15.71
CA GLY A 166 -1.41 -12.43 -16.29
C GLY A 166 -1.46 -12.91 -17.75
N PRO A 167 -2.48 -12.66 -18.60
CA PRO A 167 -2.33 -12.93 -20.04
C PRO A 167 -2.09 -11.68 -20.89
N GLU A 168 -2.86 -10.62 -20.68
CA GLU A 168 -2.79 -9.41 -21.52
C GLU A 168 -1.66 -8.47 -21.11
N SER A 169 -1.25 -8.46 -19.83
CA SER A 169 -0.15 -7.61 -19.35
C SER A 169 1.22 -8.00 -19.91
N TRP A 170 1.43 -9.25 -20.33
CA TRP A 170 2.70 -9.68 -20.96
C TRP A 170 2.83 -9.26 -22.42
N ARG A 171 1.77 -8.70 -23.01
CA ARG A 171 1.76 -8.29 -24.42
C ARG A 171 2.15 -6.82 -24.62
N ASN A 172 2.34 -6.06 -23.54
CA ASN A 172 2.85 -4.69 -23.61
C ASN A 172 4.05 -4.47 -22.68
N GLU A 173 4.92 -3.53 -23.07
CA GLU A 173 6.20 -3.27 -22.38
C GLU A 173 6.01 -2.89 -20.90
N LEU A 174 4.94 -2.11 -20.63
CA LEU A 174 4.61 -1.62 -19.30
C LEU A 174 4.21 -2.76 -18.35
N GLY A 175 3.34 -3.65 -18.80
CA GLY A 175 2.87 -4.79 -18.03
C GLY A 175 3.97 -5.84 -17.84
N ILE A 176 4.84 -6.04 -18.84
CA ILE A 176 6.05 -6.87 -18.68
C ILE A 176 6.92 -6.33 -17.54
N ALA A 177 7.24 -5.04 -17.54
CA ALA A 177 8.07 -4.43 -16.50
C ALA A 177 7.44 -4.51 -15.11
N GLN A 178 6.12 -4.34 -15.02
CA GLN A 178 5.38 -4.49 -13.77
C GLN A 178 5.41 -5.93 -13.26
N ASN A 179 5.14 -6.91 -14.12
CA ASN A 179 5.16 -8.32 -13.76
C ASN A 179 6.56 -8.76 -13.32
N LEU A 180 7.61 -8.32 -14.02
CA LEU A 180 8.99 -8.55 -13.61
C LEU A 180 9.27 -7.99 -12.22
N THR A 181 8.75 -6.81 -11.91
CA THR A 181 8.91 -6.20 -10.58
C THR A 181 8.19 -6.99 -9.51
N PHE A 182 6.97 -7.46 -9.77
CA PHE A 182 6.27 -8.35 -8.84
C PHE A 182 7.05 -9.64 -8.60
N CYS A 183 7.59 -10.26 -9.65
CA CYS A 183 8.47 -11.42 -9.53
C CYS A 183 9.71 -11.11 -8.68
N LEU A 184 10.39 -9.99 -8.94
CA LEU A 184 11.57 -9.56 -8.17
C LEU A 184 11.24 -9.31 -6.70
N MET A 185 10.09 -8.70 -6.41
CA MET A 185 9.62 -8.49 -5.03
C MET A 185 9.31 -9.81 -4.34
N VAL A 186 8.64 -10.75 -5.00
CA VAL A 186 8.36 -12.10 -4.46
C VAL A 186 9.67 -12.83 -4.16
N VAL A 187 10.62 -12.83 -5.09
CA VAL A 187 11.95 -13.45 -4.90
C VAL A 187 12.71 -12.74 -3.77
N GLY A 188 12.69 -11.41 -3.72
CA GLY A 188 13.33 -10.63 -2.67
C GLY A 188 12.76 -10.91 -1.29
N PHE A 189 11.44 -10.97 -1.16
CA PHE A 189 10.78 -11.35 0.10
C PHE A 189 11.09 -12.80 0.48
N ALA A 190 11.05 -13.74 -0.45
CA ALA A 190 11.44 -15.12 -0.20
C ALA A 190 12.89 -15.23 0.30
N ALA A 191 13.83 -14.55 -0.37
CA ALA A 191 15.23 -14.51 0.03
C ALA A 191 15.42 -13.91 1.43
N TYR A 192 14.75 -12.79 1.72
CA TYR A 192 14.76 -12.18 3.04
C TYR A 192 14.22 -13.13 4.14
N LEU A 193 13.09 -13.80 3.88
CA LEU A 193 12.52 -14.77 4.81
C LEU A 193 13.44 -15.98 5.04
N MET A 194 14.06 -16.51 3.98
CA MET A 194 15.05 -17.58 4.09
C MET A 194 16.26 -17.17 4.94
N PHE A 195 16.75 -15.94 4.75
CA PHE A 195 17.86 -15.39 5.55
C PHE A 195 17.49 -15.32 7.04
N ILE A 196 16.31 -14.77 7.36
CA ILE A 196 15.84 -14.70 8.75
C ILE A 196 15.66 -16.09 9.35
N TRP A 197 15.11 -17.03 8.58
CA TRP A 197 14.89 -18.41 9.03
C TRP A 197 16.22 -19.11 9.36
N LYS A 198 17.23 -18.99 8.48
CA LYS A 198 18.58 -19.52 8.73
C LYS A 198 19.21 -18.92 9.99
N ARG A 199 19.10 -17.60 10.19
CA ARG A 199 19.60 -16.94 11.41
C ARG A 199 18.94 -17.47 12.68
N LYS A 200 17.61 -17.62 12.67
CA LYS A 200 16.90 -18.20 13.83
C LYS A 200 17.37 -19.63 14.11
N LYS A 201 17.48 -20.49 13.09
CA LYS A 201 17.95 -21.88 13.24
C LYS A 201 19.37 -21.94 13.83
N SER A 202 20.30 -21.10 13.34
CA SER A 202 21.67 -21.04 13.86
C SER A 202 21.74 -20.70 15.34
N ASN A 203 20.90 -19.77 15.81
CA ASN A 203 20.85 -19.38 17.22
C ASN A 203 20.31 -20.51 18.11
N TYR A 204 19.39 -21.34 17.62
CA TYR A 204 18.89 -22.51 18.35
C TYR A 204 19.88 -23.67 18.39
N SER A 205 20.75 -23.82 17.38
CA SER A 205 21.79 -24.85 17.37
C SER A 205 23.04 -24.49 18.18
N SER A 206 23.13 -23.25 18.67
CA SER A 206 24.28 -22.74 19.45
C SER A 206 23.95 -22.51 20.94
N ALA A 207 22.74 -22.87 21.36
CA ALA A 207 22.22 -22.75 22.73
C ALA A 207 21.95 -24.15 23.30
#